data_AF-A0A183BPD2-F1
#
_entry.id   AF-A0A183BPD2-F1
#
_cell.length_a   1.000
_cell.length_b   1.000
_cell.length_c   1.000
_cell.angle_alpha   90.00
_cell.angle_beta   90.00
_cell.angle_gamma   90.00
#
_symmetry.space_group_name_H-M   'P 1'
#
loop_
_entity.id
_entity.type
_entity.pdbx_description
1 polymer ?
#
loop_
_entity_poly.entity_id
_entity_poly.type
_entity_poly.pdbx_seq_one_letter_code
_entity_poly.pdbx_strand_id
1 'polypeptide(L)'
;MSEMAVILQNANETSLIIVDELARSTSTEEGIGICYAICERLLSTGAFVLFATHFLDMAHLALNYPDIVKNYHFTSVSRVDPTTRLEILMPSPKLHTGPYEGPLYGLELAELASFPDKIIREARELAERIRKAKENCAVTSSLFESVDDVDVVPSSVVEEPII
;
A
#
# COMPACT_ATOMS: atom_id res chain seq x y z
N MET A 1 2.91 6.82 -15.00
CA MET A 1 1.46 6.99 -14.75
C MET A 1 0.64 6.70 -16.01
N SER A 2 1.08 7.14 -17.20
CA SER A 2 0.46 6.78 -18.49
C SER A 2 0.33 5.28 -18.72
N GLU A 3 1.31 4.50 -18.24
CA GLU A 3 1.33 3.03 -18.33
C GLU A 3 0.11 2.43 -17.61
N MET A 4 -0.20 2.94 -16.42
CA MET A 4 -1.33 2.46 -15.63
C MET A 4 -2.67 2.83 -16.28
N ALA A 5 -2.76 4.00 -16.92
CA ALA A 5 -3.95 4.37 -17.68
C ALA A 5 -4.21 3.40 -18.86
N VAL A 6 -3.16 2.98 -19.56
CA VAL A 6 -3.27 1.97 -20.63
C VAL A 6 -3.72 0.62 -20.08
N ILE A 7 -3.15 0.18 -18.95
CA ILE A 7 -3.58 -1.07 -18.30
C ILE A 7 -5.07 -1.00 -17.94
N LEU A 8 -5.52 0.09 -17.30
CA LEU A 8 -6.93 0.26 -16.90
C LEU A 8 -7.91 0.28 -18.07
N GLN A 9 -7.50 0.79 -19.23
CA GLN A 9 -8.33 0.82 -20.44
C GLN A 9 -8.48 -0.54 -21.13
N ASN A 10 -7.49 -1.42 -20.97
CA ASN A 10 -7.44 -2.71 -21.68
C ASN A 10 -7.69 -3.92 -20.78
N ALA A 11 -7.63 -3.74 -19.45
CA ALA A 11 -7.86 -4.78 -18.48
C ALA A 11 -9.27 -5.38 -18.60
N ASN A 12 -9.33 -6.71 -18.57
CA ASN A 12 -10.55 -7.49 -18.55
C ASN A 12 -10.35 -8.73 -17.65
N GLU A 13 -11.41 -9.50 -17.43
CA GLU A 13 -11.43 -10.68 -16.55
C GLU A 13 -10.39 -11.77 -16.87
N THR A 14 -9.89 -11.83 -18.12
CA THR A 14 -8.86 -12.80 -18.53
C THR A 14 -7.43 -12.29 -18.38
N SER A 15 -7.27 -11.05 -17.89
CA SER A 15 -5.97 -10.39 -17.77
C SER A 15 -5.22 -10.83 -16.51
N LEU A 16 -3.90 -10.94 -16.64
CA LEU A 16 -2.95 -10.99 -15.52
C LEU A 16 -2.29 -9.62 -15.41
N ILE A 17 -2.51 -8.93 -14.30
CA ILE A 17 -2.00 -7.58 -14.07
C ILE A 17 -0.97 -7.64 -12.95
N ILE A 18 0.23 -7.11 -13.23
CA ILE A 18 1.32 -7.03 -12.25
C ILE A 18 1.71 -5.56 -12.13
N VAL A 19 1.59 -5.03 -10.93
CA VAL A 19 1.95 -3.65 -10.58
C VAL A 19 3.05 -3.69 -9.54
N ASP A 20 4.13 -2.97 -9.79
CA ASP A 20 5.28 -2.88 -8.90
C ASP A 20 5.58 -1.40 -8.58
N GLU A 21 5.59 -1.07 -7.28
CA GLU A 21 5.90 0.26 -6.74
C GLU A 21 5.19 1.44 -7.42
N LEU A 22 3.88 1.32 -7.65
CA LEU A 22 3.09 2.42 -8.20
C LEU A 22 3.15 3.66 -7.28
N ALA A 23 3.25 4.83 -7.89
CA ALA A 23 3.23 6.13 -7.21
C ALA A 23 4.38 6.38 -6.20
N ARG A 24 5.52 5.68 -6.33
CA ARG A 24 6.71 5.91 -5.48
C ARG A 24 7.28 7.34 -5.50
N SER A 25 7.07 8.10 -6.58
CA SER A 25 7.68 9.44 -6.76
C SER A 25 6.80 10.62 -6.33
N THR A 26 5.71 10.36 -5.59
CA THR A 26 4.81 11.41 -5.07
C THR A 26 4.78 11.42 -3.54
N SER A 27 4.06 12.37 -2.94
CA SER A 27 3.83 12.35 -1.49
C SER A 27 3.19 11.04 -1.04
N THR A 28 3.44 10.61 0.20
CA THR A 28 2.95 9.30 0.67
C THR A 28 1.42 9.26 0.67
N GLU A 29 0.79 10.36 1.07
CA GLU A 29 -0.65 10.50 1.18
C GLU A 29 -1.32 10.46 -0.20
N GLU A 30 -0.81 11.22 -1.18
CA GLU A 30 -1.30 11.16 -2.56
C GLU A 30 -1.04 9.80 -3.20
N GLY A 31 0.13 9.21 -2.93
CA GLY A 31 0.51 7.91 -3.46
C GLY A 31 -0.42 6.80 -2.99
N ILE A 32 -0.75 6.77 -1.70
CA ILE A 32 -1.73 5.84 -1.13
C ILE A 32 -3.11 6.06 -1.76
N GLY A 33 -3.59 7.30 -1.82
CA GLY A 33 -4.91 7.61 -2.38
C GLY A 33 -5.06 7.18 -3.85
N ILE A 34 -4.04 7.46 -4.67
CA ILE A 34 -4.02 7.06 -6.08
C ILE A 34 -3.98 5.53 -6.21
N CYS A 35 -3.12 4.85 -5.45
CA CYS A 35 -3.01 3.39 -5.47
C CYS A 35 -4.32 2.73 -5.05
N TYR A 36 -4.97 3.25 -4.01
CA TYR A 36 -6.25 2.74 -3.50
C TYR A 36 -7.34 2.82 -4.58
N ALA A 37 -7.55 4.00 -5.17
CA ALA A 37 -8.55 4.20 -6.21
C ALA A 37 -8.30 3.32 -7.46
N ILE A 38 -7.04 3.13 -7.83
CA ILE A 38 -6.66 2.25 -8.94
C ILE A 38 -6.94 0.78 -8.61
N CYS A 39 -6.61 0.33 -7.40
CA CYS A 39 -6.92 -1.02 -6.95
C CYS A 39 -8.44 -1.28 -6.95
N GLU A 40 -9.25 -0.36 -6.45
CA GLU A 40 -10.72 -0.49 -6.50
C GLU A 40 -11.23 -0.62 -7.93
N ARG A 41 -10.69 0.19 -8.86
CA ARG A 41 -11.05 0.05 -10.27
C ARG A 41 -10.62 -1.30 -10.83
N LEU A 42 -9.43 -1.80 -10.49
CA LEU A 42 -8.96 -3.10 -10.93
C LEU A 42 -9.82 -4.24 -10.38
N LEU A 43 -10.30 -4.15 -9.14
CA LEU A 43 -11.22 -5.14 -8.56
C LEU A 43 -12.49 -5.30 -9.40
N SER A 44 -13.04 -4.20 -9.93
CA SER A 44 -14.23 -4.24 -10.78
C SER A 44 -14.02 -4.97 -12.13
N THR A 45 -12.77 -5.16 -12.56
CA THR A 45 -12.46 -5.84 -13.82
C THR A 45 -12.52 -7.36 -13.74
N GLY A 46 -12.49 -7.94 -12.53
CA GLY A 46 -12.39 -9.38 -12.32
C GLY A 46 -11.05 -10.02 -12.73
N ALA A 47 -10.06 -9.21 -13.15
CA ALA A 47 -8.73 -9.68 -13.52
C ALA A 47 -7.95 -10.22 -12.32
N PHE A 48 -6.98 -11.10 -12.58
CA PHE A 48 -6.03 -11.52 -11.54
C PHE A 48 -4.93 -10.46 -11.38
N VAL A 49 -4.81 -9.88 -10.19
CA VAL A 49 -3.92 -8.74 -9.92
C VAL A 49 -2.89 -9.10 -8.86
N LEU A 50 -1.62 -8.84 -9.15
CA LEU A 50 -0.52 -8.81 -8.20
C LEU A 50 -0.07 -7.36 -8.02
N PHE A 51 -0.12 -6.85 -6.80
CA PHE A 51 0.23 -5.47 -6.48
C PHE A 51 1.33 -5.45 -5.41
N ALA A 52 2.56 -5.15 -5.83
CA ALA A 52 3.71 -5.00 -4.93
C ALA A 52 3.88 -3.54 -4.53
N THR A 53 3.95 -3.27 -3.23
CA THR A 53 4.05 -1.91 -2.69
C THR A 53 4.81 -1.83 -1.38
N HIS A 54 5.42 -0.68 -1.12
CA HIS A 54 5.98 -0.30 0.16
C HIS A 54 5.00 0.45 1.07
N PHE A 55 3.79 0.76 0.58
CA PHE A 55 2.75 1.39 1.38
C PHE A 55 2.06 0.35 2.26
N LEU A 56 2.49 0.26 3.53
CA LEU A 56 1.88 -0.67 4.50
C LEU A 56 0.39 -0.39 4.70
N ASP A 57 -0.03 0.87 4.60
CA ASP A 57 -1.43 1.30 4.74
C ASP A 57 -2.35 0.65 3.68
N MET A 58 -1.82 0.25 2.52
CA MET A 58 -2.59 -0.48 1.49
C MET A 58 -3.09 -1.83 1.98
N ALA A 59 -2.50 -2.40 3.04
CA ALA A 59 -2.97 -3.64 3.61
C ALA A 59 -4.41 -3.56 4.14
N HIS A 60 -4.89 -2.36 4.49
CA HIS A 60 -6.28 -2.14 4.91
C HIS A 60 -7.29 -2.38 3.79
N LEU A 61 -6.89 -2.37 2.51
CA LEU A 61 -7.78 -2.71 1.40
C LEU A 61 -8.37 -4.13 1.56
N ALA A 62 -7.61 -5.05 2.16
CA ALA A 62 -8.08 -6.41 2.45
C ALA A 62 -9.19 -6.45 3.52
N LEU A 63 -9.30 -5.43 4.38
CA LEU A 63 -10.38 -5.34 5.37
C LEU A 63 -11.72 -4.99 4.69
N ASN A 64 -11.67 -4.16 3.65
CA ASN A 64 -12.85 -3.74 2.89
C ASN A 64 -13.31 -4.81 1.89
N TYR A 65 -12.39 -5.66 1.43
CA TYR A 65 -12.65 -6.73 0.45
C TYR A 65 -12.08 -8.09 0.88
N PRO A 66 -12.50 -8.66 2.03
CA PRO A 66 -11.85 -9.81 2.66
C PRO A 66 -11.89 -11.10 1.83
N ASP A 67 -12.89 -11.27 0.97
CA ASP A 67 -13.04 -12.46 0.14
C ASP A 67 -12.22 -12.40 -1.15
N ILE A 68 -11.79 -11.19 -1.56
CA ILE A 68 -11.17 -10.94 -2.87
C ILE A 68 -9.70 -10.55 -2.71
N VAL A 69 -9.39 -9.69 -1.76
CA VAL A 69 -8.05 -9.13 -1.55
C VAL A 69 -7.36 -9.87 -0.42
N LYS A 70 -6.14 -10.34 -0.68
CA LYS A 70 -5.32 -11.06 0.29
C LYS A 70 -3.96 -10.42 0.39
N ASN A 71 -3.55 -10.12 1.62
CA ASN A 71 -2.23 -9.58 1.91
C ASN A 71 -1.19 -10.69 1.98
N TYR A 72 -0.03 -10.40 1.40
CA TYR A 72 1.15 -11.26 1.47
C TYR A 72 2.40 -10.43 1.68
N HIS A 73 3.40 -11.01 2.31
CA HIS A 73 4.69 -10.36 2.51
C HIS A 73 5.85 -11.37 2.48
N PHE A 74 7.04 -10.88 2.17
CA PHE A 74 8.29 -11.62 2.37
C PHE A 74 8.88 -11.28 3.73
N THR A 75 9.51 -12.26 4.36
CA THR A 75 10.33 -12.06 5.57
C THR A 75 11.80 -11.92 5.19
N SER A 76 12.62 -11.34 6.06
CA SER A 76 14.08 -11.33 5.93
C SER A 76 14.69 -12.51 6.68
N VAL A 77 15.81 -13.03 6.18
CA VAL A 77 16.66 -14.00 6.88
C VAL A 77 18.08 -13.48 6.92
N SER A 78 18.67 -13.48 8.11
CA SER A 78 20.09 -13.21 8.27
C SER A 78 20.90 -14.47 7.94
N ARG A 79 22.00 -14.29 7.19
CA ARG A 79 22.98 -15.33 6.89
C ARG A 79 24.38 -14.78 7.06
N VAL A 80 25.28 -15.60 7.60
CA VAL A 80 26.71 -15.27 7.64
C VAL A 80 27.35 -15.71 6.33
N ASP A 81 27.97 -14.77 5.62
CA ASP A 81 28.77 -15.05 4.43
C ASP A 81 29.98 -15.92 4.83
N PRO A 82 30.18 -17.09 4.18
CA PRO A 82 31.24 -18.01 4.56
C PRO A 82 32.65 -17.49 4.25
N THR A 83 32.78 -16.50 3.36
CA THR A 83 34.04 -15.94 2.88
C THR A 83 34.43 -14.70 3.67
N THR A 84 33.49 -13.77 3.85
CA THR A 84 33.73 -12.48 4.53
C THR A 84 33.43 -12.53 6.02
N ARG A 85 32.73 -13.58 6.49
CA ARG A 85 32.16 -13.71 7.85
C ARG A 85 31.23 -12.56 8.24
N LEU A 86 30.78 -11.77 7.26
CA LEU A 86 29.83 -10.69 7.47
C LEU A 86 28.41 -11.24 7.48
N GLU A 87 27.57 -10.63 8.29
CA GLU A 87 26.15 -10.91 8.32
C GLU A 87 25.46 -10.19 7.15
N ILE A 88 24.70 -10.93 6.35
CA ILE A 88 23.95 -10.46 5.18
C ILE A 88 22.47 -10.74 5.43
N LEU A 89 21.66 -9.70 5.34
CA LEU A 89 20.21 -9.83 5.31
C LEU A 89 19.77 -10.14 3.89
N MET A 90 19.05 -11.24 3.71
CA MET A 90 18.46 -11.58 2.42
C MET A 90 16.95 -11.76 2.54
N PRO A 91 16.17 -11.38 1.52
CA PRO A 91 14.76 -11.74 1.46
C PRO A 91 14.62 -13.28 1.48
N SER A 92 13.76 -13.77 2.35
CA SER A 92 13.30 -15.15 2.35
C SER A 92 12.49 -15.39 1.07
N PRO A 93 12.71 -16.51 0.34
CA PRO A 93 11.87 -16.86 -0.79
C PRO A 93 10.46 -17.30 -0.35
N LYS A 94 10.20 -17.41 0.95
CA LYS A 94 8.90 -17.83 1.49
C LYS A 94 7.96 -16.63 1.57
N LEU A 95 6.80 -16.80 0.95
CA LEU A 95 5.70 -15.85 1.04
C LEU A 95 4.84 -16.19 2.27
N HIS A 96 4.60 -15.19 3.11
CA HIS A 96 3.76 -15.29 4.29
C HIS A 96 2.43 -14.58 4.04
N THR A 97 1.35 -15.06 4.65
CA THR A 97 0.00 -14.49 4.56
C THR A 97 -0.21 -13.43 5.63
N GLY A 98 -0.96 -12.38 5.29
CA GLY A 98 -1.30 -11.28 6.18
C GLY A 98 -0.47 -10.02 5.94
N PRO A 99 -0.85 -8.89 6.59
CA PRO A 99 -0.09 -7.65 6.54
C PRO A 99 1.31 -7.85 7.12
N TYR A 100 2.25 -7.01 6.70
CA TYR A 100 3.57 -6.98 7.30
C TYR A 100 3.56 -6.11 8.57
N GLU A 101 3.82 -6.73 9.72
CA GLU A 101 3.91 -6.05 11.02
C GLU A 101 5.34 -6.11 11.61
N GLY A 102 6.29 -6.63 10.84
CA GLY A 102 7.66 -6.87 11.26
C GLY A 102 8.53 -5.60 11.33
N PRO A 103 9.80 -5.76 11.73
CA PRO A 103 10.76 -4.66 11.82
C PRO A 103 11.01 -4.00 10.45
N LEU A 104 11.31 -2.70 10.43
CA LEU A 104 11.59 -2.02 9.16
C LEU A 104 12.89 -2.58 8.53
N TYR A 105 12.74 -3.36 7.47
CA TYR A 105 13.84 -4.00 6.72
C TYR A 105 14.98 -3.04 6.37
N GLY A 106 14.65 -1.79 6.01
CA GLY A 106 15.67 -0.77 5.70
C GLY A 106 16.56 -0.41 6.89
N LEU A 107 16.04 -0.43 8.12
CA LEU A 107 16.84 -0.20 9.33
C LEU A 107 17.70 -1.41 9.67
N GLU A 108 17.19 -2.63 9.49
CA GLU A 108 17.98 -3.86 9.65
C GLU A 108 19.15 -3.91 8.67
N LEU A 109 18.92 -3.51 7.41
CA LEU A 109 20.01 -3.38 6.44
C LEU A 109 21.05 -2.32 6.85
N ALA A 110 20.60 -1.20 7.40
CA ALA A 110 21.50 -0.13 7.83
C ALA A 110 22.37 -0.54 9.03
N GLU A 111 21.85 -1.39 9.92
CA GLU A 111 22.62 -2.02 11.02
C GLU A 111 23.76 -2.87 10.48
N LEU A 112 23.52 -3.65 9.41
CA LEU A 112 24.55 -4.45 8.76
C LEU A 112 25.54 -3.62 7.93
N ALA A 113 25.10 -2.48 7.42
CA ALA A 113 25.91 -1.57 6.60
C ALA A 113 26.92 -0.73 7.41
N SER A 114 27.17 -1.07 8.69
CA SER A 114 28.17 -0.42 9.55
C SER A 114 27.95 1.09 9.77
N PHE A 115 26.69 1.55 9.74
CA PHE A 115 26.37 2.90 10.20
C PHE A 115 26.63 3.02 11.70
N PRO A 116 27.01 4.22 12.21
CA PRO A 116 27.13 4.44 13.65
C PRO A 116 25.83 4.09 14.39
N ASP A 117 25.91 3.27 15.44
CA ASP A 117 24.76 2.83 16.24
C ASP A 117 23.84 3.96 16.69
N LYS A 118 24.45 5.12 17.00
CA LYS A 118 23.71 6.32 17.39
C LYS A 118 22.74 6.78 16.28
N ILE A 119 23.16 6.76 15.02
CA ILE A 119 22.33 7.16 13.87
C ILE A 119 21.18 6.18 13.68
N ILE A 120 21.47 4.88 13.76
CA ILE A 120 20.43 3.84 13.61
C ILE A 120 19.39 3.95 14.72
N ARG A 121 19.84 4.12 15.97
CA ARG A 121 18.92 4.26 17.12
C ARG A 121 18.01 5.48 16.95
N GLU A 122 18.57 6.64 16.59
CA GLU A 122 17.80 7.86 16.35
C GLU A 122 16.81 7.68 15.18
N ALA A 123 17.23 7.03 14.09
CA ALA A 123 16.36 6.73 12.95
C ALA A 123 15.20 5.80 13.34
N ARG A 124 15.47 4.78 14.15
CA ARG A 124 14.46 3.85 14.66
C ARG A 124 13.44 4.54 15.56
N GLU A 125 13.90 5.36 16.50
CA GLU A 125 13.05 6.15 17.37
C GLU A 125 12.16 7.11 16.57
N LEU A 126 12.71 7.77 15.54
CA LEU A 126 11.96 8.66 14.67
C LEU A 126 10.92 7.92 13.83
N ALA A 127 11.29 6.78 13.24
CA ALA A 127 10.37 5.97 12.44
C ALA A 127 9.17 5.49 13.25
N GLU A 128 9.39 5.00 14.48
CA GLU A 128 8.32 4.59 15.39
C GLU A 128 7.41 5.77 15.79
N ARG A 129 7.98 6.96 16.02
CA ARG A 129 7.19 8.15 16.30
C ARG A 129 6.30 8.55 15.13
N ILE A 130 6.82 8.48 13.89
CA ILE A 130 6.05 8.77 12.68
C ILE A 130 4.92 7.75 12.52
N ARG A 131 5.20 6.45 12.71
CA ARG A 131 4.18 5.39 12.63
C ARG A 131 3.05 5.61 13.65
N LYS A 132 3.39 5.85 14.92
CA LYS A 132 2.39 6.13 15.97
C LYS A 132 1.60 7.40 15.72
N ALA A 133 2.24 8.44 15.19
CA ALA A 133 1.56 9.68 14.85
C ALA A 133 0.52 9.46 13.74
N LYS A 134 0.83 8.62 12.74
CA LYS A 134 -0.11 8.22 11.69
C LYS A 134 -1.28 7.42 12.25
N GLU A 135 -1.03 6.44 13.11
CA GLU A 135 -2.10 5.64 13.75
C GLU A 135 -3.04 6.52 14.58
N ASN A 136 -2.50 7.44 15.39
CA ASN A 136 -3.32 8.34 16.21
C ASN A 136 -4.14 9.33 15.37
N CYS A 137 -3.58 9.78 14.24
CA CYS A 137 -4.30 10.65 13.31
C CYS A 137 -5.37 9.88 12.51
N ALA A 138 -5.12 8.59 12.20
CA ALA A 138 -6.08 7.70 11.56
C ALA A 138 -7.30 7.40 12.47
N VAL A 139 -7.07 7.27 13.78
CA VAL A 139 -8.15 7.12 14.78
C VAL A 139 -8.99 8.40 14.92
N THR A 140 -8.48 9.57 14.53
CA THR A 140 -9.29 10.79 14.42
C THR A 140 -10.01 10.94 13.07
N SER A 141 -9.59 10.21 12.04
CA SER A 141 -10.29 10.20 10.74
C SER A 141 -11.47 9.23 10.67
N SER A 142 -11.65 8.32 11.64
CA SER A 142 -12.91 7.55 11.78
C SER A 142 -14.11 8.45 12.16
N LEU A 143 -13.90 9.74 12.44
CA LEU A 143 -14.96 10.75 12.51
C LEU A 143 -15.45 11.23 11.13
N PHE A 144 -14.76 10.89 10.03
CA PHE A 144 -15.17 11.22 8.66
C PHE A 144 -16.04 10.14 8.00
N GLU A 145 -16.28 9.01 8.67
CA GLU A 145 -17.22 7.96 8.24
C GLU A 145 -18.71 8.35 8.40
N SER A 146 -19.02 9.60 8.77
CA SER A 146 -20.40 10.10 8.82
C SER A 146 -20.81 10.99 7.63
N VAL A 147 -20.04 11.03 6.54
CA VAL A 147 -20.44 11.71 5.30
C VAL A 147 -21.05 10.72 4.30
N ASP A 148 -22.04 9.94 4.76
CA ASP A 148 -22.93 9.12 3.92
C ASP A 148 -24.37 9.64 3.97
N ASP A 149 -24.56 10.96 4.09
CA ASP A 149 -25.87 11.59 3.96
C ASP A 149 -25.74 12.91 3.16
N VAL A 150 -25.44 12.78 1.86
CA VAL A 150 -25.86 13.79 0.89
C VAL A 150 -27.07 13.22 0.19
N ASP A 151 -28.24 13.59 0.73
CA ASP A 151 -29.54 13.52 0.08
C ASP A 151 -29.40 13.80 -1.42
N VAL A 152 -29.59 12.76 -2.22
CA VAL A 152 -29.88 12.88 -3.66
C VAL A 152 -31.25 13.54 -3.75
N VAL A 153 -31.25 14.87 -3.83
CA VAL A 153 -32.47 15.65 -4.09
C VAL A 153 -33.04 15.18 -5.43
N PRO A 154 -34.30 14.73 -5.49
CA PRO A 154 -34.89 14.31 -6.76
C PRO A 154 -35.07 15.54 -7.65
N SER A 155 -34.48 15.50 -8.85
CA SER A 155 -34.68 16.52 -9.87
C SER A 155 -36.15 16.53 -10.31
N SER A 156 -36.93 17.49 -9.82
CA SER A 156 -38.27 17.77 -10.29
C SER A 156 -38.28 18.96 -11.25
N VAL A 157 -38.57 18.62 -12.51
CA VAL A 157 -39.48 19.30 -13.46
C VAL A 157 -39.20 20.74 -13.87
N VAL A 158 -38.93 20.97 -15.17
CA VAL A 158 -39.73 21.90 -15.99
C VAL A 158 -39.75 21.40 -17.45
N GLU A 159 -40.92 20.97 -17.92
CA GLU A 159 -41.27 20.80 -19.34
C GLU A 159 -41.52 22.17 -20.02
N GLU A 160 -41.44 22.15 -21.35
CA GLU A 160 -42.06 23.04 -22.35
C GLU A 160 -41.23 24.19 -22.97
N PRO A 161 -41.54 24.62 -24.22
CA PRO A 161 -42.10 23.89 -25.36
C PRO A 161 -41.35 24.14 -26.70
N ILE A 162 -41.83 23.40 -27.71
CA ILE A 162 -41.51 23.40 -29.14
C ILE A 162 -41.64 24.80 -29.79
N ILE A 163 -40.65 25.18 -30.61
CA ILE A 163 -40.80 25.71 -31.98
C ILE A 163 -39.67 25.12 -32.84
#